data_AF-A0A533WX34-F1
#
_entry.id   AF-A0A533WX34-F1
#
_cell.length_a   1.000
_cell.length_b   1.000
_cell.length_c   1.000
_cell.angle_alpha   90.00
_cell.angle_beta   90.00
_cell.angle_gamma   90.00
#
_symmetry.space_group_name_H-M   'P 1'
#
loop_
_entity.id
_entity.type
_entity.pdbx_description
1 polymer ?
#
loop_
_entity_poly.entity_id
_entity_poly.type
_entity_poly.pdbx_seq_one_letter_code
_entity_poly.pdbx_strand_id
1 'polypeptide(L)'
;MESQPEHFLNLPLVSKSEESSSLPLVVNVVAKYWGEDIAQQAADERRAAMIDGIVHAESRGFASYIYKSSIKDLKKRIDQGIPPIVIMPGVHGTVQHAMVVSGYNSEERRMITYVPEPDTVGAIPEAKFQQEWEQDDMTAIIIVPSDMKEVLKNDSLKFVKSNRVCFEAEGLRQRGNVNDAIEKLQNAAEIDSDNAQAWCLLAGMYNETNSAKAVPCYERAIKLNSKYYLAYRGLGNYYLKKKDYSLSEAYYSKAIDVNSTRFGPIYKNRAIARIQLGSNQGAKEDLARYLEQTPAAEDKENIKEAITQL
;
A
#
# COMPACT_ATOMS: atom_id res chain seq x y z
N MET A 1 -10.28 13.75 30.47
CA MET A 1 -10.50 12.41 29.90
C MET A 1 -11.43 12.61 28.73
N GLU A 2 -10.88 12.74 27.52
CA GLU A 2 -11.72 12.69 26.32
C GLU A 2 -12.39 11.32 26.30
N SER A 3 -13.72 11.29 26.22
CA SER A 3 -14.48 10.06 26.12
C SER A 3 -14.02 9.31 24.87
N GLN A 4 -13.62 8.04 25.02
CA GLN A 4 -13.33 7.19 23.88
C GLN A 4 -14.55 7.21 22.92
N PRO A 5 -14.33 7.28 21.60
CA PRO A 5 -15.41 7.31 20.63
C PRO A 5 -16.27 6.06 20.74
N GLU A 6 -17.56 6.19 20.45
CA GLU A 6 -18.57 5.13 20.61
C GLU A 6 -18.19 3.83 19.87
N HIS A 7 -17.49 3.96 18.74
CA HIS A 7 -17.03 2.84 17.91
C HIS A 7 -15.49 2.72 17.96
N PHE A 8 -14.98 2.04 18.97
CA PHE A 8 -13.54 1.92 19.22
C PHE A 8 -13.13 0.54 19.74
N LEU A 9 -12.04 0.00 19.20
CA LEU A 9 -11.38 -1.23 19.62
C LEU A 9 -10.14 -0.88 20.44
N ASN A 10 -10.09 -1.36 21.68
CA ASN A 10 -8.91 -1.24 22.53
C ASN A 10 -7.85 -2.25 22.07
N LEU A 11 -6.90 -1.78 21.26
CA LEU A 11 -5.78 -2.59 20.75
C LEU A 11 -4.58 -2.55 21.70
N PRO A 12 -3.83 -3.66 21.84
CA PRO A 12 -2.66 -3.70 22.70
C PRO A 12 -1.54 -2.79 22.17
N LEU A 13 -0.79 -2.16 23.07
CA LEU A 13 0.47 -1.48 22.72
C LEU A 13 1.52 -2.54 22.38
N VAL A 14 2.17 -2.38 21.23
CA VAL A 14 3.27 -3.23 20.80
C VAL A 14 4.45 -2.32 20.51
N SER A 15 5.51 -2.46 21.31
CA SER A 15 6.69 -1.62 21.17
C SER A 15 7.39 -1.88 19.83
N LYS A 16 8.06 -0.87 19.28
CA LYS A 16 8.91 -1.09 18.08
C LYS A 16 10.05 -2.09 18.35
N SER A 17 10.45 -2.27 19.60
CA SER A 17 11.41 -3.31 20.02
C SER A 17 10.84 -4.73 20.00
N GLU A 18 9.50 -4.87 20.03
CA GLU A 18 8.80 -6.15 19.82
C GLU A 18 8.52 -6.43 18.34
N GLU A 19 8.91 -5.54 17.42
CA GLU A 19 9.04 -5.91 16.01
C GLU A 19 10.19 -6.92 15.92
N SER A 20 9.86 -8.21 15.95
CA SER A 20 10.77 -9.20 15.40
C SER A 20 10.95 -8.87 13.92
N SER A 21 12.17 -9.04 13.40
CA SER A 21 12.45 -8.86 11.96
C SER A 21 11.54 -9.73 11.06
N SER A 22 10.84 -10.70 11.65
CA SER A 22 10.06 -11.76 11.03
C SER A 22 8.53 -11.61 11.10
N LEU A 23 7.96 -10.60 11.77
CA LEU A 23 6.50 -10.46 11.88
C LEU A 23 6.06 -9.00 11.66
N PRO A 24 5.20 -8.72 10.65
CA PRO A 24 4.63 -7.38 10.47
C PRO A 24 3.87 -6.90 11.71
N LEU A 25 4.19 -5.69 12.18
CA LEU A 25 3.63 -5.10 13.41
C LEU A 25 2.10 -5.18 13.45
N VAL A 26 1.44 -4.81 12.36
CA VAL A 26 -0.04 -4.81 12.28
C VAL A 26 -0.64 -6.22 12.46
N VAL A 27 0.05 -7.27 12.02
CA VAL A 27 -0.38 -8.66 12.23
C VAL A 27 -0.19 -9.06 13.70
N ASN A 28 0.94 -8.67 14.30
CA ASN A 28 1.21 -8.91 15.72
C ASN A 28 0.17 -8.24 16.62
N VAL A 29 -0.16 -6.97 16.36
CA VAL A 29 -1.18 -6.20 17.09
C VAL A 29 -2.53 -6.90 17.05
N VAL A 30 -2.96 -7.36 15.87
CA VAL A 30 -4.25 -8.06 15.72
C VAL A 30 -4.24 -9.43 16.40
N ALA A 31 -3.15 -10.19 16.31
CA ALA A 31 -3.04 -11.47 17.01
C ALA A 31 -3.11 -11.30 18.54
N LYS A 32 -2.38 -10.33 19.09
CA LYS A 32 -2.42 -10.00 20.52
C LYS A 32 -3.79 -9.49 20.96
N TYR A 33 -4.51 -8.74 20.11
CA TYR A 33 -5.88 -8.32 20.38
C TYR A 33 -6.81 -9.53 20.60
N TRP A 34 -6.59 -10.63 19.87
CA TRP A 34 -7.29 -11.90 20.07
C TRP A 34 -6.72 -12.77 21.20
N GLY A 35 -5.73 -12.28 21.95
CA GLY A 35 -5.13 -12.99 23.08
C GLY A 35 -3.98 -13.94 22.74
N GLU A 36 -3.48 -13.92 21.50
CA GLU A 36 -2.40 -14.82 21.05
C GLU A 36 -1.06 -14.07 20.89
N ASP A 37 0.01 -14.60 21.50
CA ASP A 37 1.38 -14.11 21.30
C ASP A 37 2.10 -14.97 20.24
N ILE A 38 2.12 -14.46 19.01
CA ILE A 38 2.73 -15.16 17.87
C ILE A 38 4.17 -14.69 17.57
N ALA A 39 4.69 -13.70 18.31
CA ALA A 39 5.99 -13.08 18.05
C ALA A 39 7.17 -13.90 18.61
N GLN A 40 6.98 -14.56 19.77
CA GLN A 40 8.05 -15.27 20.50
C GLN A 40 8.71 -16.44 19.73
N GLN A 41 8.13 -16.89 18.62
CA GLN A 41 8.56 -18.09 17.89
C GLN A 41 8.88 -17.85 16.42
N ALA A 42 8.99 -16.58 16.00
CA ALA A 42 9.30 -16.21 14.62
C ALA A 42 10.83 -16.20 14.42
N ALA A 43 11.42 -17.40 14.32
CA ALA A 43 12.86 -17.68 14.44
C ALA A 43 13.74 -17.41 13.19
N ASP A 44 13.25 -16.70 12.17
CA ASP A 44 14.01 -16.46 10.93
C ASP A 44 14.28 -14.97 10.74
N GLU A 45 15.56 -14.55 10.70
CA GLU A 45 16.01 -13.14 10.72
C GLU A 45 15.66 -12.33 9.46
N ARG A 46 14.93 -12.91 8.50
CA ARG A 46 14.54 -12.22 7.27
C ARG A 46 13.36 -11.31 7.51
N ARG A 47 13.42 -10.07 6.97
CA ARG A 47 12.27 -9.19 6.82
C ARG A 47 11.12 -9.95 6.16
N ALA A 48 10.15 -10.34 6.96
CA ALA A 48 9.02 -11.13 6.51
C ALA A 48 8.08 -10.27 5.67
N ALA A 49 7.69 -10.77 4.50
CA ALA A 49 6.65 -10.13 3.72
C ALA A 49 5.33 -10.14 4.49
N MET A 50 4.40 -9.24 4.15
CA MET A 50 3.08 -9.20 4.82
C MET A 50 2.38 -10.58 4.80
N ILE A 51 2.51 -11.30 3.68
CA ILE A 51 1.96 -12.65 3.53
C ILE A 51 2.54 -13.67 4.51
N ASP A 52 3.81 -13.52 4.90
CA ASP A 52 4.48 -14.47 5.80
C ASP A 52 3.93 -14.34 7.22
N GLY A 53 3.68 -13.10 7.66
CA GLY A 53 2.99 -12.85 8.92
C GLY A 53 1.57 -13.41 8.94
N ILE A 54 0.84 -13.25 7.84
CA ILE A 54 -0.52 -13.78 7.69
C ILE A 54 -0.50 -15.32 7.74
N VAL A 55 0.38 -15.98 6.99
CA VAL A 55 0.52 -17.45 7.00
C VAL A 55 0.94 -17.95 8.37
N HIS A 56 1.83 -17.24 9.06
CA HIS A 56 2.23 -17.56 10.42
C HIS A 56 1.05 -17.47 11.38
N ALA A 57 0.24 -16.41 11.32
CA ALA A 57 -0.99 -16.32 12.12
C ALA A 57 -1.95 -17.48 11.79
N GLU A 58 -2.14 -17.83 10.52
CA GLU A 58 -2.99 -18.97 10.13
C GLU A 58 -2.51 -20.29 10.75
N SER A 59 -1.20 -20.51 10.83
CA SER A 59 -0.61 -21.68 11.49
C SER A 59 -0.91 -21.75 13.00
N ARG A 60 -1.34 -20.62 13.59
CA ARG A 60 -1.69 -20.46 15.01
C ARG A 60 -3.20 -20.45 15.26
N GLY A 61 -3.98 -20.96 14.32
CA GLY A 61 -5.43 -21.10 14.48
C GLY A 61 -6.22 -19.87 14.04
N PHE A 62 -5.61 -18.92 13.35
CA PHE A 62 -6.34 -17.81 12.73
C PHE A 62 -6.86 -18.17 11.33
N ALA A 63 -7.90 -17.46 10.92
CA ALA A 63 -8.37 -17.33 9.54
C ALA A 63 -7.99 -15.95 9.02
N SER A 64 -7.60 -15.85 7.75
CA SER A 64 -7.34 -14.56 7.12
C SER A 64 -8.14 -14.37 5.83
N TYR A 65 -8.48 -13.11 5.55
CA TYR A 65 -9.14 -12.72 4.32
C TYR A 65 -8.52 -11.40 3.83
N ILE A 66 -8.06 -11.38 2.58
CA ILE A 66 -7.52 -10.20 1.91
C ILE A 66 -8.48 -9.83 0.79
N TYR A 67 -9.16 -8.69 0.85
CA TYR A 67 -10.29 -8.41 -0.03
C TYR A 67 -10.44 -6.93 -0.33
N LYS A 68 -11.19 -6.62 -1.38
CA LYS A 68 -11.59 -5.24 -1.69
C LYS A 68 -12.75 -4.82 -0.79
N SER A 69 -12.52 -3.79 0.01
CA SER A 69 -13.43 -3.33 1.05
C SER A 69 -14.01 -1.94 0.71
N SER A 70 -14.65 -1.31 1.70
CA SER A 70 -15.23 0.03 1.65
C SER A 70 -15.30 0.60 3.06
N ILE A 71 -15.49 1.92 3.20
CA ILE A 71 -15.68 2.55 4.52
C ILE A 71 -16.83 1.90 5.31
N LYS A 72 -17.94 1.60 4.63
CA LYS A 72 -19.09 0.92 5.25
C LYS A 72 -18.71 -0.46 5.79
N ASP A 73 -17.91 -1.22 5.04
CA ASP A 73 -17.43 -2.53 5.47
C ASP A 73 -16.46 -2.39 6.66
N LEU A 74 -15.51 -1.45 6.64
CA LEU A 74 -14.62 -1.20 7.79
C LEU A 74 -15.39 -0.88 9.07
N LYS A 75 -16.37 0.04 8.99
CA LYS A 75 -17.25 0.39 10.12
C LYS A 75 -17.99 -0.84 10.65
N LYS A 76 -18.56 -1.65 9.75
CA LYS A 76 -19.20 -2.93 10.11
C LYS A 76 -18.22 -3.86 10.85
N ARG A 77 -16.96 -4.00 10.41
CA ARG A 77 -15.97 -4.85 11.10
C ARG A 77 -15.65 -4.34 12.49
N ILE A 78 -15.45 -3.03 12.63
CA ILE A 78 -15.21 -2.38 13.92
C ILE A 78 -16.38 -2.65 14.88
N ASP A 79 -17.62 -2.49 14.42
CA ASP A 79 -18.81 -2.77 15.24
C ASP A 79 -18.96 -4.25 15.62
N GLN A 80 -18.36 -5.15 14.83
CA GLN A 80 -18.29 -6.58 15.10
C GLN A 80 -17.12 -6.97 16.03
N GLY A 81 -16.31 -6.01 16.49
CA GLY A 81 -15.11 -6.30 17.28
C GLY A 81 -13.95 -6.86 16.45
N ILE A 82 -13.96 -6.70 15.12
CA ILE A 82 -12.92 -7.22 14.23
C ILE A 82 -12.04 -6.06 13.79
N PRO A 83 -10.75 -6.02 14.16
CA PRO A 83 -9.84 -4.95 13.75
C PRO A 83 -9.35 -5.17 12.30
N PRO A 84 -9.75 -4.33 11.33
CA PRO A 84 -9.25 -4.45 9.98
C PRO A 84 -7.88 -3.79 9.83
N ILE A 85 -7.03 -4.43 9.03
CA ILE A 85 -5.78 -3.86 8.53
C ILE A 85 -6.05 -3.33 7.12
N VAL A 86 -5.59 -2.13 6.80
CA VAL A 86 -5.72 -1.54 5.46
C VAL A 86 -4.35 -1.26 4.86
N ILE A 87 -4.26 -1.37 3.54
CA ILE A 87 -3.08 -0.94 2.77
C ILE A 87 -3.36 0.45 2.21
N MET A 88 -2.55 1.42 2.61
CA MET A 88 -2.70 2.84 2.25
C MET A 88 -1.44 3.35 1.55
N PRO A 89 -1.52 4.50 0.85
CA PRO A 89 -0.34 5.26 0.46
C PRO A 89 0.63 5.45 1.64
N GLY A 90 1.92 5.23 1.39
CA GLY A 90 2.94 5.39 2.42
C GLY A 90 3.14 6.84 2.85
N VAL A 91 3.62 7.04 4.07
CA VAL A 91 4.05 8.35 4.58
C VAL A 91 5.52 8.53 4.22
N HIS A 92 5.89 9.73 3.74
CA HIS A 92 7.28 10.18 3.49
C HIS A 92 8.23 9.12 2.88
N GLY A 93 8.22 8.99 1.56
CA GLY A 93 9.22 8.20 0.82
C GLY A 93 8.93 6.70 0.71
N THR A 94 7.91 6.18 1.41
CA THR A 94 7.38 4.83 1.21
C THR A 94 6.21 4.83 0.22
N VAL A 95 6.09 3.77 -0.58
CA VAL A 95 5.08 3.70 -1.66
C VAL A 95 3.70 3.32 -1.11
N GLN A 96 3.67 2.40 -0.14
CA GLN A 96 2.50 1.94 0.58
C GLN A 96 2.88 1.60 2.04
N HIS A 97 1.90 1.63 2.93
CA HIS A 97 2.03 1.25 4.34
C HIS A 97 0.76 0.53 4.81
N ALA A 98 0.92 -0.44 5.71
CA ALA A 98 -0.19 -1.15 6.34
C ALA A 98 -0.50 -0.54 7.71
N MET A 99 -1.78 -0.30 8.01
CA MET A 99 -2.21 0.23 9.31
C MET A 99 -3.45 -0.51 9.82
N VAL A 100 -3.60 -0.60 11.15
CA VAL A 100 -4.83 -1.11 11.76
C VAL A 100 -5.81 0.06 11.97
N VAL A 101 -7.07 -0.11 11.57
CA VAL A 101 -8.14 0.85 11.88
C VAL A 101 -8.79 0.40 13.19
N SER A 102 -8.61 1.18 14.26
CA SER A 102 -9.12 0.85 15.59
C SER A 102 -10.53 1.39 15.84
N GLY A 103 -11.05 2.30 15.01
CA GLY A 103 -12.38 2.85 15.24
C GLY A 103 -12.85 3.85 14.20
N TYR A 104 -13.98 4.50 14.49
CA TYR A 104 -14.47 5.66 13.76
C TYR A 104 -15.28 6.58 14.66
N ASN A 105 -15.37 7.86 14.27
CA ASN A 105 -16.29 8.83 14.86
C ASN A 105 -17.27 9.30 13.77
N SER A 106 -18.54 8.95 13.93
CA SER A 106 -19.60 9.32 12.96
C SER A 106 -19.92 10.81 12.97
N GLU A 107 -19.89 11.46 14.14
CA GLU A 107 -20.19 12.88 14.28
C GLU A 107 -19.10 13.75 13.66
N GLU A 108 -17.84 13.43 13.98
CA GLU A 108 -16.68 14.15 13.45
C GLU A 108 -16.25 13.69 12.06
N ARG A 109 -16.86 12.61 11.55
CA ARG A 109 -16.53 11.97 10.26
C ARG A 109 -15.05 11.63 10.15
N ARG A 110 -14.54 10.87 11.11
CA ARG A 110 -13.13 10.46 11.17
C ARG A 110 -12.99 8.94 11.26
N MET A 111 -11.97 8.42 10.58
CA MET A 111 -11.45 7.09 10.79
C MET A 111 -10.31 7.15 11.80
N ILE A 112 -10.30 6.18 12.71
CA ILE A 112 -9.41 6.13 13.84
C ILE A 112 -8.40 5.02 13.60
N THR A 113 -7.12 5.37 13.59
CA THR A 113 -6.01 4.47 13.22
C THR A 113 -5.09 4.23 14.40
N TYR A 114 -4.63 3.00 14.52
CA TYR A 114 -3.68 2.60 15.54
C TYR A 114 -2.31 3.27 15.31
N VAL A 115 -1.76 3.90 16.36
CA VAL A 115 -0.37 4.37 16.38
C VAL A 115 0.33 3.66 17.54
N PRO A 116 1.36 2.84 17.29
CA PRO A 116 1.98 2.00 18.31
C PRO A 116 2.67 2.81 19.40
N GLU A 117 3.41 3.87 19.03
CA GLU A 117 4.08 4.77 19.97
C GLU A 117 4.23 6.18 19.38
N PRO A 118 4.03 7.25 20.17
CA PRO A 118 3.48 7.25 21.54
C PRO A 118 2.00 6.82 21.53
N ASP A 119 1.47 6.35 22.66
CA ASP A 119 0.08 5.90 22.92
C ASP A 119 -0.94 6.97 22.49
N THR A 120 -1.12 7.05 21.19
CA THR A 120 -1.86 8.08 20.49
C THR A 120 -2.67 7.35 19.45
N VAL A 121 -3.74 8.02 19.08
CA VAL A 121 -4.63 7.50 18.08
C VAL A 121 -4.57 8.47 16.93
N GLY A 122 -4.24 7.95 15.74
CA GLY A 122 -4.33 8.75 14.53
C GLY A 122 -5.79 8.96 14.18
N ALA A 123 -6.16 10.16 13.78
CA ALA A 123 -7.52 10.49 13.38
C ALA A 123 -7.52 11.13 12.00
N ILE A 124 -7.93 10.37 10.98
CA ILE A 124 -7.93 10.79 9.59
C ILE A 124 -9.38 11.17 9.20
N PRO A 125 -9.63 12.36 8.62
CA PRO A 125 -10.94 12.68 8.06
C PRO A 125 -11.39 11.59 7.09
N GLU A 126 -12.61 11.07 7.25
CA GLU A 126 -13.14 9.92 6.50
C GLU A 126 -13.05 10.13 4.99
N ALA A 127 -13.37 11.34 4.51
CA ALA A 127 -13.26 11.70 3.10
C ALA A 127 -11.82 11.60 2.58
N LYS A 128 -10.84 12.04 3.38
CA LYS A 128 -9.41 11.95 3.03
C LYS A 128 -8.93 10.51 3.04
N PHE A 129 -9.31 9.74 4.07
CA PHE A 129 -9.01 8.32 4.16
C PHE A 129 -9.53 7.58 2.92
N GLN A 130 -10.79 7.79 2.55
CA GLN A 130 -11.39 7.19 1.38
C GLN A 130 -10.67 7.60 0.08
N GLN A 131 -10.38 8.90 -0.08
CA GLN A 131 -9.69 9.44 -1.25
C GLN A 131 -8.28 8.87 -1.43
N GLU A 132 -7.56 8.60 -0.34
CA GLU A 132 -6.23 7.99 -0.39
C GLU A 132 -6.32 6.48 -0.65
N TRP A 133 -7.26 5.80 0.00
CA TRP A 133 -7.41 4.35 -0.07
C TRP A 133 -7.91 3.86 -1.44
N GLU A 134 -8.78 4.64 -2.11
CA GLU A 134 -9.26 4.33 -3.46
C GLU A 134 -8.15 4.31 -4.52
N GLN A 135 -7.00 4.94 -4.25
CA GLN A 135 -5.85 4.95 -5.16
C GLN A 135 -5.16 3.59 -5.25
N ASP A 136 -5.40 2.70 -4.27
CA ASP A 136 -4.81 1.36 -4.15
C ASP A 136 -5.90 0.27 -4.07
N ASP A 137 -7.04 0.52 -4.71
CA ASP A 137 -8.19 -0.39 -4.84
C ASP A 137 -8.88 -0.84 -3.54
N MET A 138 -8.67 -0.10 -2.43
CA MET A 138 -9.32 -0.32 -1.14
C MET A 138 -9.09 -1.71 -0.53
N THR A 139 -7.87 -2.21 -0.62
CA THR A 139 -7.51 -3.52 -0.07
C THR A 139 -7.48 -3.49 1.47
N ALA A 140 -8.25 -4.39 2.07
CA ALA A 140 -8.29 -4.67 3.50
C ALA A 140 -7.86 -6.11 3.78
N ILE A 141 -7.36 -6.34 4.99
CA ILE A 141 -7.01 -7.64 5.53
C ILE A 141 -7.72 -7.77 6.88
N ILE A 142 -8.39 -8.88 7.10
CA ILE A 142 -8.92 -9.25 8.42
C ILE A 142 -8.29 -10.57 8.86
N ILE A 143 -7.94 -10.64 10.13
CA ILE A 143 -7.39 -11.84 10.77
C ILE A 143 -8.25 -12.07 12.01
N VAL A 144 -8.89 -13.24 12.07
CA VAL A 144 -9.84 -13.61 13.13
C VAL A 144 -9.56 -15.05 13.60
N PRO A 145 -9.87 -15.41 14.85
CA PRO A 145 -9.84 -16.79 15.30
C PRO A 145 -10.62 -17.71 14.35
N SER A 146 -10.13 -18.94 14.11
CA SER A 146 -10.71 -19.83 13.08
C SER A 146 -12.16 -20.25 13.35
N ASP A 147 -12.60 -20.20 14.60
CA ASP A 147 -13.98 -20.44 15.01
C ASP A 147 -14.91 -19.26 14.69
N MET A 148 -14.37 -18.05 14.44
CA MET A 148 -15.13 -16.87 14.01
C MET A 148 -15.37 -16.78 12.49
N LYS A 149 -14.92 -17.75 11.69
CA LYS A 149 -15.12 -17.76 10.22
C LYS A 149 -16.59 -17.59 9.80
N GLU A 150 -17.52 -18.11 10.62
CA GLU A 150 -18.96 -18.01 10.36
C GLU A 150 -19.48 -16.56 10.38
N VAL A 151 -18.82 -15.63 11.08
CA VAL A 151 -19.17 -14.19 11.10
C VAL A 151 -19.09 -13.57 9.70
N LEU A 152 -18.25 -14.15 8.83
CA LEU A 152 -17.96 -13.67 7.47
C LEU A 152 -18.66 -14.50 6.39
N LYS A 153 -19.36 -15.58 6.76
CA LYS A 153 -19.90 -16.56 5.80
C LYS A 153 -20.92 -15.99 4.83
N ASN A 154 -21.73 -15.05 5.30
CA ASN A 154 -22.76 -14.42 4.47
C ASN A 154 -22.23 -13.19 3.70
N ASP A 155 -20.94 -12.87 3.84
CA ASP A 155 -20.35 -11.72 3.17
C ASP A 155 -19.82 -12.12 1.79
N SER A 156 -20.29 -11.41 0.76
CA SER A 156 -19.76 -11.52 -0.59
C SER A 156 -18.47 -10.70 -0.73
N LEU A 157 -17.39 -11.15 -0.10
CA LEU A 157 -16.08 -10.50 -0.15
C LEU A 157 -15.49 -10.58 -1.56
N LYS A 158 -15.12 -9.43 -2.13
CA LYS A 158 -14.54 -9.35 -3.48
C LYS A 158 -13.05 -9.61 -3.46
N PHE A 159 -12.56 -10.32 -4.48
CA PHE A 159 -11.14 -10.53 -4.77
C PHE A 159 -10.37 -11.32 -3.71
N VAL A 160 -11.04 -12.09 -2.84
CA VAL A 160 -10.40 -12.84 -1.75
C VAL A 160 -9.24 -13.70 -2.26
N LYS A 161 -9.49 -14.44 -3.35
CA LYS A 161 -8.50 -15.36 -3.93
C LYS A 161 -7.40 -14.61 -4.68
N SER A 162 -7.76 -13.71 -5.59
CA SER A 162 -6.74 -12.98 -6.38
C SER A 162 -5.87 -12.07 -5.52
N ASN A 163 -6.43 -11.41 -4.49
CA ASN A 163 -5.63 -10.60 -3.55
C ASN A 163 -4.69 -11.46 -2.71
N ARG A 164 -5.12 -12.64 -2.25
CA ARG A 164 -4.21 -13.59 -1.57
C ARG A 164 -3.02 -13.93 -2.45
N VAL A 165 -3.27 -14.28 -3.72
CA VAL A 165 -2.22 -14.59 -4.70
C VAL A 165 -1.32 -13.38 -4.97
N CYS A 166 -1.87 -12.16 -5.00
CA CYS A 166 -1.06 -10.94 -5.12
C CYS A 166 -0.05 -10.80 -3.98
N PHE A 167 -0.48 -11.01 -2.73
CA PHE A 167 0.40 -10.93 -1.56
C PHE A 167 1.46 -12.04 -1.55
N GLU A 168 1.10 -13.26 -1.98
CA GLU A 168 2.07 -14.35 -2.19
C GLU A 168 3.14 -13.97 -3.23
N ALA A 169 2.72 -13.36 -4.35
CA ALA A 169 3.63 -12.92 -5.40
C ALA A 169 4.57 -11.81 -4.92
N GLU A 170 4.08 -10.86 -4.11
CA GLU A 170 4.92 -9.85 -3.49
C GLU A 170 5.96 -10.48 -2.54
N GLY A 171 5.57 -11.50 -1.76
CA GLY A 171 6.50 -12.28 -0.93
C GLY A 171 7.58 -12.98 -1.76
N LEU A 172 7.20 -13.61 -2.87
CA LEU A 172 8.16 -14.22 -3.83
C LEU A 172 9.11 -13.19 -4.42
N ARG A 173 8.58 -12.04 -4.85
CA ARG A 173 9.38 -10.91 -5.38
C ARG A 173 10.42 -10.44 -4.36
N GLN A 174 10.04 -10.29 -3.07
CA GLN A 174 10.96 -9.88 -2.02
C GLN A 174 12.09 -10.89 -1.77
N ARG A 175 11.86 -12.17 -2.05
CA ARG A 175 12.88 -13.24 -1.99
C ARG A 175 13.70 -13.37 -3.27
N GLY A 176 13.45 -12.55 -4.28
CA GLY A 176 14.13 -12.60 -5.58
C GLY A 176 13.54 -13.61 -6.56
N ASN A 177 12.45 -14.31 -6.22
CA ASN A 177 11.79 -15.29 -7.08
C ASN A 177 10.85 -14.58 -8.09
N VAL A 178 11.44 -13.78 -8.98
CA VAL A 178 10.75 -12.89 -9.91
C VAL A 178 9.84 -13.63 -10.89
N ASN A 179 10.27 -14.79 -11.42
CA ASN A 179 9.48 -15.54 -12.40
C ASN A 179 8.24 -16.17 -11.76
N ASP A 180 8.39 -16.78 -10.58
CA ASP A 180 7.27 -17.37 -9.83
C ASP A 180 6.26 -16.28 -9.44
N ALA A 181 6.73 -15.09 -9.06
CA ALA A 181 5.87 -13.94 -8.79
C ALA A 181 5.06 -13.52 -10.04
N ILE A 182 5.67 -13.52 -11.23
CA ILE A 182 4.96 -13.25 -12.49
C ILE A 182 3.87 -14.28 -12.75
N GLU A 183 4.19 -15.58 -12.62
CA GLU A 183 3.21 -16.66 -12.84
C GLU A 183 2.02 -16.55 -11.89
N LYS A 184 2.30 -16.29 -10.60
CA LYS A 184 1.26 -16.04 -9.59
C LYS A 184 0.39 -14.83 -9.96
N LEU A 185 0.99 -13.73 -10.40
CA LEU A 185 0.23 -12.54 -10.78
C LEU A 185 -0.58 -12.71 -12.07
N GLN A 186 -0.11 -13.51 -13.02
CA GLN A 186 -0.91 -13.92 -14.17
C GLN A 186 -2.14 -14.71 -13.72
N ASN A 187 -1.96 -15.68 -12.81
CA ASN A 187 -3.06 -16.43 -12.24
C ASN A 187 -4.04 -15.54 -11.44
N ALA A 188 -3.55 -14.57 -10.66
CA ALA A 188 -4.40 -13.61 -9.95
C ALA A 188 -5.28 -12.79 -10.91
N ALA A 189 -4.70 -12.33 -12.03
CA ALA A 189 -5.41 -11.59 -13.07
C ALA A 189 -6.40 -12.46 -13.87
N GLU A 190 -6.21 -13.78 -13.92
CA GLU A 190 -7.16 -14.73 -14.49
C GLU A 190 -8.32 -15.04 -13.53
N ILE A 191 -8.04 -15.20 -12.23
CA ILE A 191 -9.06 -15.46 -11.21
C ILE A 191 -10.09 -14.32 -11.16
N ASP A 192 -9.61 -13.07 -11.09
CA ASP A 192 -10.46 -11.89 -11.04
C ASP A 192 -9.95 -10.85 -12.05
N SER A 193 -10.43 -10.95 -13.29
CA SER A 193 -9.97 -10.09 -14.39
C SER A 193 -10.31 -8.60 -14.23
N ASP A 194 -11.14 -8.24 -13.25
CA ASP A 194 -11.51 -6.89 -12.82
C ASP A 194 -10.78 -6.41 -11.56
N ASN A 195 -9.82 -7.19 -11.04
CA ASN A 195 -8.94 -6.77 -9.95
C ASN A 195 -7.81 -5.85 -10.47
N ALA A 196 -7.92 -4.55 -10.22
CA ALA A 196 -6.94 -3.57 -10.67
C ALA A 196 -5.55 -3.78 -10.03
N GLN A 197 -5.50 -4.25 -8.78
CA GLN A 197 -4.25 -4.51 -8.06
C GLN A 197 -3.45 -5.63 -8.72
N ALA A 198 -4.10 -6.74 -9.09
CA ALA A 198 -3.44 -7.85 -9.78
C ALA A 198 -2.75 -7.40 -11.07
N TRP A 199 -3.47 -6.62 -11.90
CA TRP A 199 -2.93 -6.06 -13.14
C TRP A 199 -1.77 -5.08 -12.90
N CYS A 200 -1.89 -4.21 -11.90
CA CYS A 200 -0.83 -3.24 -11.58
C CYS A 200 0.45 -3.93 -11.06
N LEU A 201 0.31 -4.94 -10.20
CA LEU A 201 1.45 -5.71 -9.69
C LEU A 201 2.12 -6.52 -10.81
N LEU A 202 1.33 -7.18 -11.66
CA LEU A 202 1.85 -7.90 -12.84
C LEU A 202 2.64 -6.96 -13.76
N ALA A 203 2.09 -5.78 -14.02
CA ALA A 203 2.75 -4.75 -14.81
C ALA A 203 4.08 -4.30 -14.19
N GLY A 204 4.11 -4.15 -12.85
CA GLY A 204 5.32 -3.88 -12.08
C GLY A 204 6.42 -4.92 -12.32
N MET A 205 6.07 -6.20 -12.23
CA MET A 205 7.02 -7.29 -12.49
C MET A 205 7.53 -7.30 -13.93
N TYR A 206 6.65 -7.04 -14.91
CA TYR A 206 7.08 -6.90 -16.30
C TYR A 206 7.97 -5.68 -16.52
N ASN A 207 7.73 -4.57 -15.83
CA ASN A 207 8.56 -3.38 -15.90
C ASN A 207 9.96 -3.63 -15.30
N GLU A 208 10.05 -4.38 -14.20
CA GLU A 208 11.33 -4.79 -13.61
C GLU A 208 12.15 -5.68 -14.53
N THR A 209 11.49 -6.58 -15.26
CA THR A 209 12.11 -7.47 -16.25
C THR A 209 12.23 -6.83 -17.65
N ASN A 210 11.99 -5.52 -17.77
CA ASN A 210 12.05 -4.76 -19.03
C ASN A 210 11.12 -5.25 -20.17
N SER A 211 10.09 -6.02 -19.83
CA SER A 211 9.11 -6.58 -20.75
C SER A 211 8.08 -5.54 -21.21
N ALA A 212 7.78 -5.51 -22.51
CA ALA A 212 6.75 -4.66 -23.09
C ALA A 212 5.32 -5.03 -22.66
N LYS A 213 5.13 -6.23 -22.10
CA LYS A 213 3.85 -6.65 -21.51
C LYS A 213 3.40 -5.77 -20.33
N ALA A 214 4.31 -4.96 -19.76
CA ALA A 214 4.00 -4.03 -18.68
C ALA A 214 2.92 -3.00 -19.08
N VAL A 215 3.00 -2.45 -20.29
CA VAL A 215 2.12 -1.36 -20.76
C VAL A 215 0.64 -1.78 -20.76
N PRO A 216 0.22 -2.85 -21.47
CA PRO A 216 -1.19 -3.25 -21.49
C PRO A 216 -1.71 -3.66 -20.10
N CYS A 217 -0.85 -4.19 -19.22
CA CYS A 217 -1.24 -4.52 -17.85
C CYS A 217 -1.50 -3.25 -17.02
N TYR A 218 -0.66 -2.23 -17.11
CA TYR A 218 -0.92 -0.94 -16.45
C TYR A 218 -2.16 -0.24 -17.00
N GLU A 219 -2.35 -0.24 -18.33
CA GLU A 219 -3.54 0.34 -18.96
C GLU A 219 -4.82 -0.38 -18.51
N ARG A 220 -4.76 -1.71 -18.34
CA ARG A 220 -5.86 -2.49 -17.78
C ARG A 220 -6.17 -2.09 -16.34
N ALA A 221 -5.15 -1.94 -15.48
CA ALA A 221 -5.32 -1.46 -14.11
C ALA A 221 -5.97 -0.06 -14.07
N ILE A 222 -5.52 0.86 -14.91
CA ILE A 222 -6.08 2.23 -15.03
C ILE A 222 -7.52 2.21 -15.54
N LYS A 223 -7.86 1.31 -16.47
CA LYS A 223 -9.24 1.16 -16.96
C LYS A 223 -10.19 0.69 -15.86
N LEU A 224 -9.72 -0.19 -14.97
CA LEU A 224 -10.49 -0.72 -13.85
C LEU A 224 -10.59 0.29 -12.70
N ASN A 225 -9.53 1.07 -12.49
CA ASN A 225 -9.47 2.15 -11.50
C ASN A 225 -8.70 3.34 -12.07
N SER A 226 -9.42 4.37 -12.50
CA SER A 226 -8.84 5.55 -13.12
C SER A 226 -8.01 6.42 -12.16
N LYS A 227 -8.07 6.13 -10.85
CA LYS A 227 -7.30 6.77 -9.78
C LYS A 227 -6.12 5.91 -9.30
N TYR A 228 -5.80 4.80 -10.00
CA TYR A 228 -4.72 3.90 -9.59
C TYR A 228 -3.34 4.55 -9.76
N TYR A 229 -2.90 5.29 -8.74
CA TYR A 229 -1.69 6.12 -8.76
C TYR A 229 -0.44 5.34 -9.19
N LEU A 230 -0.26 4.13 -8.66
CA LEU A 230 0.93 3.31 -8.93
C LEU A 230 1.01 2.84 -10.38
N ALA A 231 -0.12 2.73 -11.08
CA ALA A 231 -0.15 2.34 -12.48
C ALA A 231 0.37 3.48 -13.38
N TYR A 232 -0.06 4.72 -13.13
CA TYR A 232 0.47 5.90 -13.84
C TYR A 232 1.96 6.10 -13.54
N ARG A 233 2.36 6.03 -12.26
CA ARG A 233 3.78 6.10 -11.88
C ARG A 233 4.60 4.98 -12.53
N GLY A 234 4.04 3.77 -12.59
CA GLY A 234 4.65 2.60 -13.22
C GLY A 234 4.89 2.80 -14.72
N LEU A 235 3.91 3.35 -15.45
CA LEU A 235 4.07 3.73 -16.85
C LEU A 235 5.11 4.83 -17.03
N GLY A 236 5.10 5.87 -16.19
CA GLY A 236 6.15 6.90 -16.21
C GLY A 236 7.55 6.30 -16.06
N ASN A 237 7.74 5.40 -15.09
CA ASN A 237 8.99 4.67 -14.89
C ASN A 237 9.36 3.80 -16.11
N TYR A 238 8.38 3.11 -16.70
CA TYR A 238 8.59 2.28 -17.88
C TYR A 238 9.13 3.11 -19.05
N TYR A 239 8.46 4.21 -19.38
CA TYR A 239 8.86 5.07 -20.49
C TYR A 239 10.16 5.83 -20.20
N LEU A 240 10.42 6.21 -18.95
CA LEU A 240 11.71 6.77 -18.55
C LEU A 240 12.87 5.80 -18.85
N LYS A 241 12.72 4.51 -18.50
CA LYS A 241 13.71 3.46 -18.84
C LYS A 241 13.88 3.26 -20.34
N LYS A 242 12.79 3.39 -21.11
CA LYS A 242 12.80 3.32 -22.58
C LYS A 242 13.26 4.62 -23.25
N LYS A 243 13.59 5.66 -22.46
CA LYS A 243 13.98 6.99 -22.94
C LYS A 243 12.91 7.70 -23.79
N ASP A 244 11.66 7.27 -23.68
CA ASP A 244 10.53 8.02 -24.21
C ASP A 244 10.14 9.08 -23.16
N TYR A 245 10.87 10.19 -23.19
CA TYR A 245 10.74 11.23 -22.18
C TYR A 245 9.39 11.95 -22.26
N SER A 246 8.77 12.03 -23.44
CA SER A 246 7.46 12.64 -23.63
C SER A 246 6.36 11.83 -22.94
N LEU A 247 6.30 10.51 -23.19
CA LEU A 247 5.34 9.64 -22.50
C LEU A 247 5.65 9.54 -21.01
N SER A 248 6.93 9.50 -20.63
CA SER A 248 7.36 9.53 -19.23
C SER A 248 6.79 10.74 -18.47
N GLU A 249 6.99 11.96 -19.01
CA GLU A 249 6.46 13.18 -18.42
C GLU A 249 4.92 13.15 -18.33
N ALA A 250 4.25 12.71 -19.39
CA ALA A 250 2.80 12.66 -19.44
C ALA A 250 2.22 11.72 -18.35
N TYR A 251 2.81 10.53 -18.17
CA TYR A 251 2.34 9.57 -17.17
C TYR A 251 2.71 9.96 -15.74
N TYR A 252 3.88 10.57 -15.51
CA TYR A 252 4.16 11.15 -14.20
C TYR A 252 3.22 12.30 -13.85
N SER A 253 2.85 13.12 -14.82
CA SER A 253 1.88 14.21 -14.60
C SER A 253 0.52 13.67 -14.20
N LYS A 254 0.02 12.63 -14.88
CA LYS A 254 -1.24 11.95 -14.48
C LYS A 254 -1.19 11.38 -13.06
N ALA A 255 -0.06 10.79 -12.65
CA ALA A 255 0.11 10.31 -11.28
C ALA A 255 0.06 11.47 -10.27
N ILE A 256 0.72 12.60 -10.58
CA ILE A 256 0.70 13.81 -9.75
C ILE A 256 -0.71 14.42 -9.66
N ASP A 257 -1.48 14.37 -10.75
CA ASP A 257 -2.88 14.83 -10.77
C ASP A 257 -3.78 13.98 -9.86
N VAL A 258 -3.50 12.68 -9.75
CA VAL A 258 -4.20 11.80 -8.79
C VAL A 258 -3.82 12.16 -7.36
N ASN A 259 -2.52 12.31 -7.08
CA ASN A 259 -2.05 12.67 -5.75
C ASN A 259 -0.67 13.33 -5.80
N SER A 260 -0.65 14.65 -5.58
CA SER A 260 0.57 15.46 -5.69
C SER A 260 1.51 15.34 -4.48
N THR A 261 1.08 14.76 -3.37
CA THR A 261 1.90 14.68 -2.14
C THR A 261 2.25 13.25 -1.73
N ARG A 262 1.79 12.26 -2.51
CA ARG A 262 1.97 10.83 -2.20
C ARG A 262 3.43 10.37 -2.23
N PHE A 263 4.20 10.81 -3.21
CA PHE A 263 5.57 10.30 -3.41
C PHE A 263 6.49 11.37 -4.00
N GLY A 264 7.17 12.13 -3.14
CA GLY A 264 8.10 13.20 -3.53
C GLY A 264 9.08 12.86 -4.67
N PRO A 265 9.74 11.67 -4.69
CA PRO A 265 10.66 11.32 -5.77
C PRO A 265 10.03 11.24 -7.17
N ILE A 266 8.69 11.26 -7.30
CA ILE A 266 8.04 11.36 -8.60
C ILE A 266 8.40 12.67 -9.33
N TYR A 267 8.55 13.76 -8.58
CA TYR A 267 8.94 15.05 -9.15
C TYR A 267 10.37 15.00 -9.67
N LYS A 268 11.30 14.39 -8.93
CA LYS A 268 12.66 14.15 -9.41
C LYS A 268 12.66 13.34 -10.71
N ASN A 269 11.85 12.29 -10.80
CA ASN A 269 11.76 11.48 -12.01
C ASN A 269 11.18 12.25 -13.21
N ARG A 270 10.15 13.08 -12.99
CA ARG A 270 9.58 13.93 -14.04
C ARG A 270 10.56 15.04 -14.46
N ALA A 271 11.33 15.60 -13.53
CA ALA A 271 12.39 16.55 -13.82
C ALA A 271 13.44 15.94 -14.76
N ILE A 272 13.88 14.68 -14.52
CA ILE A 272 14.80 13.98 -15.43
C ILE A 272 14.23 13.91 -16.84
N ALA A 273 12.95 13.55 -17.00
CA ALA A 273 12.31 13.53 -18.32
C ALA A 273 12.28 14.93 -18.96
N ARG A 274 11.93 15.97 -18.19
CA ARG A 274 11.87 17.36 -18.67
C ARG A 274 13.22 17.92 -19.09
N ILE A 275 14.30 17.59 -18.38
CA ILE A 275 15.67 17.97 -18.76
C ILE A 275 16.00 17.40 -20.14
N GLN A 276 15.66 16.12 -20.38
CA GLN A 276 15.92 15.47 -21.65
C GLN A 276 15.07 16.03 -22.80
N LEU A 277 13.93 16.64 -22.49
CA LEU A 277 13.07 17.36 -23.44
C LEU A 277 13.49 18.83 -23.63
N GLY A 278 14.49 19.34 -22.89
CA GLY A 278 14.89 20.75 -22.90
C GLY A 278 13.97 21.69 -22.11
N SER A 279 13.03 21.15 -21.34
CA SER A 279 12.09 21.90 -20.51
C SER A 279 12.70 22.30 -19.16
N ASN A 280 13.78 23.10 -19.19
CA ASN A 280 14.58 23.43 -18.00
C ASN A 280 13.79 24.09 -16.88
N GLN A 281 12.88 25.03 -17.22
CA GLN A 281 12.07 25.72 -16.23
C GLN A 281 11.16 24.75 -15.45
N GLY A 282 10.45 23.87 -16.16
CA GLY A 282 9.60 22.85 -15.54
C GLY A 282 10.40 21.81 -14.75
N ALA A 283 11.64 21.52 -15.16
CA ALA A 283 12.55 20.66 -14.40
C ALA A 283 12.97 21.31 -13.07
N LYS A 284 13.32 22.60 -13.07
CA LYS A 284 13.65 23.34 -11.83
C LYS A 284 12.49 23.33 -10.83
N GLU A 285 11.27 23.57 -11.31
CA GLU A 285 10.05 23.54 -10.49
C GLU A 285 9.84 22.17 -9.85
N ASP A 286 10.02 21.09 -10.61
CA ASP A 286 9.90 19.73 -10.09
C ASP A 286 11.01 19.39 -9.08
N LEU A 287 12.26 19.79 -9.34
CA LEU A 287 13.36 19.58 -8.40
C LEU A 287 13.14 20.36 -7.09
N ALA A 288 12.63 21.58 -7.16
CA ALA A 288 12.25 22.35 -5.97
C ALA A 288 11.13 21.64 -5.17
N ARG A 289 10.12 21.12 -5.87
CA ARG A 289 9.02 20.36 -5.24
C ARG A 289 9.49 19.05 -4.61
N TYR A 290 10.46 18.37 -5.23
CA TYR A 290 11.11 17.20 -4.64
C TYR A 290 11.77 17.53 -3.29
N LEU A 291 12.52 18.64 -3.22
CA LEU A 291 13.18 19.09 -1.99
C LEU A 291 12.18 19.51 -0.90
N GLU A 292 11.05 20.09 -1.28
CA GLU A 292 9.96 20.43 -0.36
C GLU A 292 9.35 19.16 0.27
N GLN A 293 9.07 18.14 -0.55
CA GLN A 293 8.41 16.92 -0.07
C GLN A 293 9.35 15.89 0.56
N THR A 294 10.65 15.98 0.25
CA THR A 294 11.70 15.08 0.78
C THR A 294 12.84 15.92 1.38
N PRO A 295 12.59 16.68 2.47
CA PRO A 295 13.56 17.62 3.01
C PRO A 295 14.83 16.96 3.57
N ALA A 296 14.75 15.66 3.91
CA ALA A 296 15.82 14.80 4.38
C ALA A 296 16.44 13.91 3.28
N ALA A 297 16.20 14.22 2.00
CA ALA A 297 16.81 13.48 0.89
C ALA A 297 18.34 13.52 0.94
N GLU A 298 19.00 12.36 0.83
CA GLU A 298 20.46 12.25 0.82
C GLU A 298 21.11 13.00 -0.35
N ASP A 299 20.43 13.05 -1.50
CA ASP A 299 20.89 13.72 -2.71
C ASP A 299 20.54 15.22 -2.77
N LYS A 300 20.05 15.81 -1.67
CA LYS A 300 19.53 17.19 -1.64
C LYS A 300 20.52 18.24 -2.13
N GLU A 301 21.79 18.17 -1.75
CA GLU A 301 22.79 19.15 -2.21
C GLU A 301 23.06 19.04 -3.71
N ASN A 302 23.14 17.81 -4.25
CA ASN A 302 23.26 17.59 -5.69
C ASN A 302 22.06 18.16 -6.46
N ILE A 303 20.85 18.06 -5.89
CA ILE A 303 19.64 18.59 -6.50
C ILE A 303 19.64 20.13 -6.49
N LYS A 304 20.11 20.77 -5.42
CA LYS A 304 20.27 22.24 -5.39
C LYS A 304 21.27 22.73 -6.44
N GLU A 305 22.37 22.00 -6.61
CA GLU A 305 23.35 22.31 -7.65
C GLU A 305 22.74 22.17 -9.05
N ALA A 306 22.02 21.07 -9.32
CA ALA A 306 21.33 20.86 -10.58
C ALA A 306 20.32 21.98 -10.90
N ILE A 307 19.57 22.47 -9.91
CA ILE A 307 18.66 23.62 -10.09
C ILE A 307 19.40 24.89 -10.55
N THR A 308 20.63 25.09 -10.07
CA THR A 308 21.46 26.26 -10.42
C THR A 308 22.05 26.17 -11.82
N GLN A 309 22.30 24.94 -12.29
CA GLN A 309 22.92 24.67 -13.60
C GLN A 309 21.93 24.61 -14.77
N LEU A 310 20.64 24.33 -14.50
CA LEU A 310 19.57 24.34 -15.50
C LEU A 310 19.20 25.75 -15.96
#